data_AF-A0A395RS43-F1
#
_entry.id   AF-A0A395RS43-F1
#
_cell.length_a   1.000
_cell.length_b   1.000
_cell.length_c   1.000
_cell.angle_alpha   90.00
_cell.angle_beta   90.00
_cell.angle_gamma   90.00
#
_symmetry.space_group_name_H-M   'P 1'
#
loop_
_entity.id
_entity.type
_entity.pdbx_description
1 polymer ?
#
loop_
_entity_poly.entity_id
_entity_poly.type
_entity_poly.pdbx_seq_one_letter_code
_entity_poly.pdbx_strand_id
1 'polypeptide(L)'
;MGRVKLNVCVFRRITSETSISFTLYEGAKELLAVGAGTGFAPNGMRTMDLIEPGFRPLYEKVCVRNNGEDAQIILLEGMLLEEGFGRDQPWVGKSGWGDPDYIRKSAHRKGLLDIMTSFIPKDSIQLSKRLIKIE
;
A
#
# COMPACT_ATOMS: atom_id res chain seq x y z
N MET A 1 -12.92 -1.51 -16.40
CA MET A 1 -12.53 -0.91 -15.10
C MET A 1 -11.01 -1.06 -14.94
N GLY A 2 -10.25 0.01 -15.20
CA GLY A 2 -8.78 -0.05 -15.28
C GLY A 2 -8.15 -0.18 -13.90
N ARG A 3 -7.33 -1.23 -13.69
CA ARG A 3 -6.54 -1.40 -12.48
C ARG A 3 -5.31 -0.49 -12.59
N VAL A 4 -5.31 0.63 -11.88
CA VAL A 4 -4.10 1.43 -11.69
C VAL A 4 -3.15 0.61 -10.82
N LYS A 5 -1.99 0.19 -11.35
CA LYS A 5 -0.88 -0.37 -10.56
C LYS A 5 0.22 0.68 -10.61
N LEU A 6 0.30 1.53 -9.59
CA LEU A 6 1.16 2.71 -9.65
C LEU A 6 2.54 2.40 -9.05
N ASN A 7 3.54 2.30 -9.91
CA ASN A 7 4.97 2.16 -9.61
C ASN A 7 5.61 3.49 -9.12
N VAL A 8 4.90 4.36 -8.40
CA VAL A 8 5.36 5.75 -8.09
C VAL A 8 6.57 5.77 -7.17
N CYS A 9 6.66 4.84 -6.23
CA CYS A 9 7.76 4.84 -5.25
C CYS A 9 9.13 4.71 -5.93
N VAL A 10 9.25 3.97 -7.04
CA VAL A 10 10.52 3.79 -7.77
C VAL A 10 11.07 5.12 -8.30
N PHE A 11 10.20 6.06 -8.70
CA PHE A 11 10.62 7.24 -9.43
C PHE A 11 11.24 8.35 -8.58
N ARG A 12 10.88 8.48 -7.29
CA ARG A 12 11.43 9.57 -6.47
C ARG A 12 12.86 9.32 -5.97
N ARG A 13 13.20 8.11 -5.50
CA ARG A 13 14.58 7.85 -5.01
C ARG A 13 15.61 8.14 -6.09
N ILE A 14 15.25 7.81 -7.33
CA ILE A 14 16.03 8.16 -8.51
C ILE A 14 16.25 9.68 -8.54
N THR A 15 15.23 10.51 -8.38
CA THR A 15 15.39 11.98 -8.51
C THR A 15 16.04 12.74 -7.36
N SER A 16 15.97 12.26 -6.10
CA SER A 16 16.58 12.97 -4.97
C SER A 16 18.08 12.74 -4.86
N GLU A 17 18.56 11.57 -5.31
CA GLU A 17 19.96 11.18 -5.24
C GLU A 17 20.67 11.24 -6.60
N THR A 18 19.92 11.24 -7.71
CA THR A 18 20.49 11.32 -9.06
C THR A 18 19.75 12.40 -9.85
N SER A 19 20.48 13.18 -10.64
CA SER A 19 19.96 14.23 -11.54
C SER A 19 19.19 13.66 -12.75
N ILE A 20 18.43 12.58 -12.54
CA ILE A 20 17.70 11.86 -13.56
C ILE A 20 16.32 12.50 -13.71
N SER A 21 16.05 13.04 -14.88
CA SER A 21 14.72 13.47 -15.28
C SER A 21 13.84 12.28 -15.63
N PHE A 22 12.55 12.38 -15.35
CA PHE A 22 11.58 11.34 -15.70
C PHE A 22 10.23 11.93 -16.13
N THR A 23 9.43 11.12 -16.79
CA THR A 23 8.03 11.41 -17.09
C THR A 23 7.19 10.17 -16.83
N LEU A 24 6.15 10.31 -16.02
CA LEU A 24 5.18 9.25 -15.72
C LEU A 24 3.99 9.40 -16.66
N TYR A 25 3.71 8.37 -17.45
CA TYR A 25 2.54 8.30 -18.32
C TYR A 25 1.44 7.44 -17.67
N GLU A 26 0.24 8.00 -17.52
CA GLU A 26 -0.94 7.31 -16.99
C GLU A 26 -2.06 7.34 -18.03
N GLY A 27 -2.71 6.18 -18.26
CA GLY A 27 -3.75 6.03 -19.26
C GLY A 27 -5.10 6.59 -18.83
N ALA A 28 -5.35 6.73 -17.53
CA ALA A 28 -6.55 7.36 -16.99
C ALA A 28 -6.50 8.90 -17.10
N LYS A 29 -7.69 9.52 -17.12
CA LYS A 29 -7.84 10.99 -17.12
C LYS A 29 -7.44 11.63 -15.78
N GLU A 30 -7.42 10.83 -14.72
CA GLU A 30 -7.10 11.23 -13.37
C GLU A 30 -6.50 10.05 -12.61
N LEU A 31 -5.82 10.35 -11.50
CA LEU A 31 -5.30 9.33 -10.60
C LEU A 31 -6.45 8.73 -9.79
N LEU A 32 -6.90 7.54 -10.19
CA LEU A 32 -8.05 6.87 -9.57
C LEU A 32 -7.67 6.15 -8.28
N ALA A 33 -8.45 6.41 -7.23
CA ALA A 33 -8.29 5.81 -5.91
C ALA A 33 -9.37 4.77 -5.56
N VAL A 34 -10.18 4.34 -6.53
CA VAL A 34 -11.26 3.36 -6.31
C VAL A 34 -10.66 2.00 -5.95
N GLY A 35 -11.04 1.44 -4.79
CA GLY A 35 -10.68 0.07 -4.40
C GLY A 35 -10.49 -0.13 -2.90
N ALA A 36 -10.00 -1.33 -2.55
CA ALA A 36 -9.76 -1.74 -1.17
C ALA A 36 -8.62 -0.94 -0.49
N GLY A 37 -8.64 -0.93 0.84
CA GLY A 37 -7.51 -0.44 1.65
C GLY A 37 -6.21 -1.19 1.32
N THR A 38 -5.08 -0.51 1.49
CA THR A 38 -3.75 -1.06 1.20
C THR A 38 -2.93 -1.15 2.48
N GLY A 39 -2.56 -2.39 2.85
CA GLY A 39 -1.60 -2.69 3.90
C GLY A 39 -0.29 -3.19 3.30
N PHE A 40 0.83 -2.93 3.97
CA PHE A 40 2.14 -3.42 3.58
C PHE A 40 2.73 -4.27 4.69
N ALA A 41 3.18 -5.48 4.35
CA ALA A 41 3.87 -6.40 5.25
C ALA A 41 5.25 -5.83 5.69
N PRO A 42 5.95 -6.44 6.67
CA PRO A 42 7.21 -5.92 7.21
C PRO A 42 8.28 -5.59 6.17
N ASN A 43 8.39 -6.40 5.11
CA ASN A 43 9.29 -6.12 3.99
C ASN A 43 8.89 -4.84 3.24
N GLY A 44 7.61 -4.66 2.92
CA GLY A 44 7.10 -3.45 2.26
C GLY A 44 7.32 -2.20 3.10
N MET A 45 7.11 -2.28 4.42
CA MET A 45 7.39 -1.17 5.34
C MET A 45 8.88 -0.80 5.34
N ARG A 46 9.79 -1.78 5.40
CA ARG A 46 11.24 -1.55 5.29
C ARG A 46 11.62 -0.95 3.92
N THR A 47 10.98 -1.41 2.84
CA THR A 47 11.22 -0.87 1.51
C THR A 47 10.83 0.61 1.39
N MET A 48 9.80 1.08 2.11
CA MET A 48 9.45 2.51 2.14
C MET A 48 10.61 3.34 2.68
N ASP A 49 11.23 2.92 3.79
CA ASP A 49 12.35 3.62 4.40
C ASP A 49 13.56 3.68 3.47
N LEU A 50 13.81 2.61 2.71
CA LEU A 50 14.89 2.54 1.74
C LEU A 50 14.64 3.43 0.52
N ILE A 51 13.39 3.52 0.04
CA ILE A 51 13.06 4.28 -1.17
C ILE A 51 12.94 5.77 -0.85
N GLU A 52 12.22 6.14 0.19
CA GLU A 52 11.95 7.52 0.52
C GLU A 52 11.71 7.62 2.03
N PRO A 53 12.75 7.99 2.82
CA PRO A 53 12.67 8.00 4.28
C PRO A 53 11.50 8.85 4.83
N GLY A 54 11.09 9.90 4.12
CA GLY A 54 9.94 10.74 4.51
C GLY A 54 8.57 10.08 4.28
N PHE A 55 8.50 8.96 3.55
CA PHE A 55 7.25 8.33 3.14
C PHE A 55 6.56 7.60 4.29
N ARG A 56 7.29 6.72 4.98
CA ARG A 56 6.71 5.84 6.02
C ARG A 56 6.01 6.64 7.13
N PRO A 57 6.58 7.72 7.69
CA PRO A 57 5.88 8.50 8.71
C PRO A 57 4.56 9.12 8.23
N LEU A 58 4.45 9.50 6.95
CA LEU A 58 3.21 10.03 6.38
C LEU A 58 2.20 8.91 6.15
N TYR A 59 2.65 7.76 5.64
CA TYR A 59 1.80 6.57 5.48
C TYR A 59 1.20 6.12 6.82
N GLU A 60 2.02 6.06 7.87
CA GLU A 60 1.57 5.60 9.19
C GLU A 60 0.54 6.56 9.82
N LYS A 61 0.59 7.87 9.53
CA LYS A 61 -0.41 8.85 9.98
C LYS A 61 -1.81 8.63 9.40
N VAL A 62 -1.91 8.05 8.20
CA VAL A 62 -3.21 7.79 7.54
C VAL A 62 -3.65 6.33 7.70
N CYS A 63 -2.87 5.52 8.41
CA CYS A 63 -3.20 4.13 8.64
C CYS A 63 -4.24 3.96 9.74
N VAL A 64 -5.12 2.99 9.52
CA VAL A 64 -5.96 2.38 10.55
C VAL A 64 -5.38 1.02 10.95
N ARG A 65 -5.57 0.66 12.21
CA ARG A 65 -5.13 -0.60 12.81
C ARG A 65 -6.33 -1.51 13.08
N ASN A 66 -6.08 -2.73 13.54
CA ASN A 66 -7.16 -3.56 14.09
C ASN A 66 -7.76 -2.88 15.33
N ASN A 67 -9.02 -3.16 15.66
CA ASN A 67 -9.67 -2.54 16.82
C ASN A 67 -9.29 -3.19 18.16
N GLY A 68 -9.03 -4.50 18.20
CA GLY A 68 -8.67 -5.22 19.42
C GLY A 68 -7.18 -5.09 19.77
N GLU A 69 -6.85 -4.91 21.05
CA GLU A 69 -5.46 -4.84 21.53
C GLU A 69 -4.70 -6.15 21.23
N ASP A 70 -5.33 -7.30 21.47
CA ASP A 70 -4.74 -8.61 21.18
C ASP A 70 -4.67 -8.91 19.67
N ALA A 71 -5.44 -8.18 18.85
CA ALA A 71 -5.50 -8.36 17.41
C ALA A 71 -4.44 -7.53 16.66
N GLN A 72 -3.69 -6.65 17.34
CA GLN A 72 -2.79 -5.70 16.67
C GLN A 72 -1.71 -6.37 15.82
N ILE A 73 -1.22 -7.52 16.28
CA ILE A 73 -0.17 -8.30 15.61
C ILE A 73 -0.74 -9.33 14.63
N ILE A 74 -2.06 -9.46 14.56
CA ILE A 74 -2.75 -10.43 13.70
C ILE A 74 -2.96 -9.83 12.31
N LEU A 75 -2.38 -10.50 11.30
CA LEU A 75 -2.52 -10.13 9.90
C LEU A 75 -3.83 -10.66 9.31
N LEU A 76 -4.16 -11.91 9.62
CA LEU A 76 -5.36 -12.58 9.14
C LEU A 76 -5.85 -13.59 10.16
N GLU A 77 -7.16 -13.77 10.22
CA GLU A 77 -7.81 -14.82 11.01
C GLU A 77 -8.59 -15.75 10.08
N GLY A 78 -8.50 -17.04 10.36
CA GLY A 78 -9.16 -18.10 9.63
C GLY A 78 -10.42 -18.51 10.38
N MET A 79 -11.52 -18.59 9.65
CA MET A 79 -12.83 -18.96 10.19
C MET A 79 -13.46 -20.01 9.27
N LEU A 80 -14.26 -20.90 9.85
CA LEU A 80 -15.02 -21.86 9.04
C LEU A 80 -16.19 -21.16 8.36
N LEU A 81 -16.54 -21.62 7.16
CA LEU A 81 -17.69 -21.13 6.39
C LEU A 81 -18.98 -21.82 6.85
N GLU A 82 -19.26 -21.73 8.15
CA GLU A 82 -20.44 -22.30 8.82
C GLU A 82 -20.97 -21.34 9.89
N GLU A 83 -22.19 -21.58 10.37
CA GLU A 83 -22.78 -20.80 11.46
C GLU A 83 -21.89 -20.89 12.71
N GLY A 84 -21.66 -19.75 13.38
CA GLY A 84 -20.73 -19.68 14.51
C GLY A 84 -19.24 -19.65 14.11
N PHE A 85 -18.92 -19.68 12.81
CA PHE A 85 -17.56 -19.50 12.26
C PHE A 85 -16.55 -20.56 12.73
N GLY A 86 -17.02 -21.72 13.22
CA GLY A 86 -16.19 -22.78 13.78
C GLY A 86 -15.53 -22.42 15.11
N ARG A 87 -15.99 -21.39 15.83
CA ARG A 87 -15.34 -20.92 17.10
C ARG A 87 -15.27 -21.98 18.20
N ASP A 88 -16.19 -22.94 18.17
CA ASP A 88 -16.27 -24.02 19.17
C ASP A 88 -15.46 -25.27 18.77
N GLN A 89 -14.82 -25.26 17.60
CA GLN A 89 -14.03 -26.39 17.09
C GLN A 89 -12.57 -26.31 17.55
N PRO A 90 -11.87 -27.45 17.70
CA PRO A 90 -10.43 -27.46 17.94
C PRO A 90 -9.67 -26.99 16.69
N TRP A 91 -9.09 -25.79 16.76
CA TRP A 91 -8.25 -25.23 15.70
C TRP A 91 -6.77 -25.56 15.90
N VAL A 92 -6.00 -25.57 14.81
CA VAL A 92 -4.53 -25.53 14.90
C VAL A 92 -4.13 -24.11 15.34
N GLY A 93 -3.76 -23.96 16.62
CA GLY A 93 -3.47 -22.67 17.23
C GLY A 93 -4.72 -21.87 17.59
N LYS A 94 -4.65 -20.53 17.52
CA LYS A 94 -5.78 -19.61 17.79
C LYS A 94 -6.44 -19.08 16.49
N SER A 95 -6.15 -19.71 15.34
CA SER A 95 -6.62 -19.27 14.02
C SER A 95 -6.24 -17.85 13.60
N GLY A 96 -5.35 -17.19 14.32
CA GLY A 96 -4.75 -15.92 13.96
C GLY A 96 -3.32 -16.13 13.49
N TRP A 97 -2.99 -15.59 12.33
CA TRP A 97 -1.63 -15.58 11.79
C TRP A 97 -1.12 -14.14 11.73
N GLY A 98 0.10 -13.95 12.21
CA GLY A 98 0.67 -12.65 12.45
C GLY A 98 2.13 -12.76 12.86
N ASP A 99 2.73 -11.64 13.22
CA ASP A 99 4.12 -11.56 13.67
C ASP A 99 4.20 -10.58 14.85
N PRO A 100 4.78 -10.98 16.00
CA PRO A 100 4.81 -10.16 17.20
C PRO A 100 5.57 -8.84 17.00
N ASP A 101 6.50 -8.77 16.05
CA ASP A 101 7.27 -7.57 15.72
C ASP A 101 6.59 -6.71 14.64
N TYR A 102 5.37 -7.07 14.23
CA TYR A 102 4.62 -6.35 13.21
C TYR A 102 3.19 -6.03 13.63
N ILE A 103 2.95 -4.74 13.82
CA ILE A 103 1.61 -4.19 13.97
C ILE A 103 0.95 -4.09 12.60
N ARG A 104 -0.13 -4.85 12.39
CA ARG A 104 -0.96 -4.73 11.18
C ARG A 104 -1.55 -3.34 11.11
N LYS A 105 -1.36 -2.71 9.94
CA LYS A 105 -1.93 -1.41 9.62
C LYS A 105 -2.21 -1.31 8.13
N SER A 106 -3.18 -0.49 7.77
CA SER A 106 -3.52 -0.23 6.37
C SER A 106 -4.13 1.16 6.19
N ALA A 107 -3.95 1.76 5.02
CA ALA A 107 -4.54 3.06 4.70
C ALA A 107 -5.60 2.91 3.61
N HIS A 108 -6.54 3.87 3.57
CA HIS A 108 -7.40 4.02 2.40
C HIS A 108 -6.55 4.35 1.17
N ARG A 109 -6.85 3.72 0.03
CA ARG A 109 -6.07 3.86 -1.21
C ARG A 109 -5.90 5.31 -1.65
N LYS A 110 -6.92 6.15 -1.45
CA LYS A 110 -6.85 7.60 -1.72
C LYS A 110 -5.78 8.30 -0.90
N GLY A 111 -5.77 8.10 0.43
CA GLY A 111 -4.77 8.72 1.30
C GLY A 111 -3.35 8.27 0.97
N LEU A 112 -3.17 6.98 0.67
CA LEU A 112 -1.88 6.45 0.20
C LEU A 112 -1.44 7.10 -1.12
N LEU A 113 -2.35 7.24 -2.09
CA LEU A 113 -2.06 7.85 -3.38
C LEU A 113 -1.72 9.34 -3.25
N ASP A 114 -2.46 10.07 -2.40
CA ASP A 114 -2.22 11.49 -2.14
C ASP A 114 -0.83 11.70 -1.54
N ILE A 115 -0.42 10.84 -0.59
CA ILE A 115 0.95 10.81 -0.09
C ILE A 115 1.91 10.52 -1.25
N MET A 116 1.80 9.39 -1.94
CA MET A 116 2.73 9.03 -3.03
C MET A 116 2.90 10.14 -4.08
N THR A 117 1.82 10.84 -4.43
CA THR A 117 1.86 11.92 -5.42
C THR A 117 2.43 13.23 -4.87
N SER A 118 2.36 13.49 -3.56
CA SER A 118 3.02 14.65 -2.95
C SER A 118 4.54 14.58 -3.06
N PHE A 119 5.06 13.39 -3.36
CA PHE A 119 6.48 13.17 -3.48
C PHE A 119 7.03 13.51 -4.88
N ILE A 120 6.20 13.54 -5.92
CA ILE A 120 6.66 13.75 -7.31
C ILE A 120 6.33 15.16 -7.83
N PRO A 121 7.17 15.75 -8.70
CA PRO A 121 6.85 17.02 -9.36
C PRO A 121 5.57 16.89 -10.19
N LYS A 122 4.64 17.86 -10.08
CA LYS A 122 3.33 17.78 -10.75
C LYS A 122 3.44 17.79 -12.28
N ASP A 123 4.44 18.47 -12.81
CA ASP A 123 4.79 18.58 -14.22
C ASP A 123 5.41 17.28 -14.79
N SER A 124 5.84 16.35 -13.93
CA SER A 124 6.38 15.06 -14.36
C SER A 124 5.30 14.03 -14.76
N ILE A 125 4.01 14.33 -14.56
CA ILE A 125 2.91 13.38 -14.80
C ILE A 125 2.11 13.78 -16.05
N GLN A 126 2.01 12.87 -17.02
CA GLN A 126 1.13 13.01 -18.18
C GLN A 126 -0.03 12.02 -18.12
N LEU A 127 -1.22 12.55 -17.88
CA LEU A 127 -2.48 11.80 -17.85
C LEU A 127 -3.04 11.58 -19.26
N SER A 128 -3.98 10.64 -19.39
CA SER A 128 -4.59 10.24 -20.67
C SER A 128 -3.59 9.78 -21.74
N LYS A 129 -2.45 9.22 -21.33
CA LYS A 129 -1.41 8.68 -22.21
C LYS A 129 -1.31 7.17 -22.04
N ARG A 130 -1.58 6.42 -23.11
CA ARG A 130 -1.46 4.96 -23.14
C ARG A 130 -0.32 4.58 -24.07
N LEU A 131 0.58 3.73 -23.59
CA LEU A 131 1.65 3.17 -24.41
C LEU A 131 1.05 2.29 -25.51
N ILE A 132 1.44 2.54 -26.77
CA ILE A 132 0.98 1.78 -27.93
C ILE A 132 2.11 0.87 -28.46
N LYS A 133 3.36 1.34 -28.45
CA LYS A 133 4.53 0.64 -28.97
C LYS A 133 5.80 1.08 -28.24
N ILE A 134 6.78 0.18 -28.14
CA ILE A 134 8.19 0.46 -27.80
C ILE A 134 9.03 0.04 -29.02
N GLU A 135 10.07 0.81 -29.33
CA GLU A 135 11.07 0.51 -30.37
C GLU A 135 12.42 0.17 -29.74
#